data_AF-A0A839Q392-F1
#
_entry.id   AF-A0A839Q392-F1
#
_cell.length_a   1.000
_cell.length_b   1.000
_cell.length_c   1.000
_cell.angle_alpha   90.00
_cell.angle_beta   90.00
_cell.angle_gamma   90.00
#
_symmetry.space_group_name_H-M   'P 1'
#
loop_
_entity.id
_entity.type
_entity.pdbx_description
1 polymer ?
#
loop_
_entity_poly.entity_id
_entity_poly.type
_entity_poly.pdbx_seq_one_letter_code
_entity_poly.pdbx_strand_id
1 'polypeptide(L)'
;MEVVPIDPDVPEVVYHYTSLAGLAGMLQTHELWASHPMFLNDRTEMTYASELVIDKLRARAEEILRLPANSSDVHEDRPEERAAVVTAAAESVENLRKDVPPRIYVASFSTEGDVGAMWQTYGAAGCSVGFRTEALERDPDRLGLAMRRVSYGEEEWTRRGRVDELLAPFPLDAVSELSLSMYSGIYAGRWALQTLLTVKDPSFGHEQECRLIVPEPQMREASRFEEGVRAGRGRLQPYVRVLFDPSAIEKVVIGPEIGEDGELSIQAALRLFNYFDVTVEPSQSSYRP
;
A
#
# COMPACT_ATOMS: atom_id res chain seq x y z
N MET A 1 14.04 -1.38 13.08
CA MET A 1 13.23 -2.33 12.28
C MET A 1 13.64 -2.12 10.84
N GLU A 2 14.01 -3.20 10.16
CA GLU A 2 14.45 -3.15 8.77
C GLU A 2 13.40 -2.45 7.90
N VAL A 3 13.89 -1.52 7.08
CA VAL A 3 13.10 -0.96 5.99
C VAL A 3 12.71 -2.14 5.12
N VAL A 4 11.41 -2.39 5.02
CA VAL A 4 10.87 -3.38 4.12
C VAL A 4 11.33 -3.01 2.71
N PRO A 5 12.17 -3.82 2.05
CA PRO A 5 12.77 -3.43 0.78
C PRO A 5 11.70 -3.28 -0.31
N ILE A 6 11.99 -2.40 -1.27
CA ILE A 6 11.20 -2.25 -2.49
C ILE A 6 11.02 -3.64 -3.10
N ASP A 7 9.79 -3.95 -3.45
CA ASP A 7 9.55 -5.15 -4.24
C ASP A 7 10.29 -5.01 -5.59
N PRO A 8 11.22 -5.92 -5.94
CA PRO A 8 12.05 -5.81 -7.14
C PRO A 8 11.25 -5.70 -8.43
N ASP A 9 9.98 -6.10 -8.42
CA ASP A 9 9.09 -6.05 -9.57
C ASP A 9 8.31 -4.72 -9.71
N VAL A 10 8.59 -3.72 -8.87
CA VAL A 10 8.02 -2.37 -8.98
C VAL A 10 8.79 -1.59 -10.06
N PRO A 11 8.08 -0.98 -11.04
CA PRO A 11 8.74 -0.22 -12.10
C PRO A 11 9.38 1.07 -11.58
N GLU A 12 10.29 1.64 -12.36
CA GLU A 12 10.94 2.93 -12.06
C GLU A 12 9.93 4.08 -11.95
N VAL A 13 8.84 4.01 -12.72
CA VAL A 13 7.75 4.99 -12.70
C VAL A 13 6.42 4.28 -12.41
N VAL A 14 5.66 4.81 -11.45
CA VAL A 14 4.30 4.35 -11.11
C VAL A 14 3.28 5.48 -11.28
N TYR A 15 2.06 5.15 -11.66
CA TYR A 15 1.06 6.11 -12.08
C TYR A 15 -0.13 6.21 -11.12
N HIS A 16 -0.42 7.42 -10.66
CA HIS A 16 -1.61 7.69 -9.84
C HIS A 16 -2.69 8.35 -10.70
N TYR A 17 -3.80 7.63 -10.92
CA TYR A 17 -4.97 8.16 -11.62
C TYR A 17 -5.75 9.11 -10.72
N THR A 18 -6.03 10.31 -11.21
CA THR A 18 -6.64 11.37 -10.40
C THR A 18 -7.39 12.40 -11.25
N SER A 19 -8.25 13.16 -10.60
CA SER A 19 -8.92 14.32 -11.19
C SER A 19 -7.96 15.50 -11.39
N LEU A 20 -8.33 16.48 -12.23
CA LEU A 20 -7.57 17.73 -12.36
C LEU A 20 -7.47 18.51 -11.04
N ALA A 21 -8.49 18.44 -10.18
CA ALA A 21 -8.42 19.02 -8.84
C ALA A 21 -7.38 18.31 -7.96
N GLY A 22 -7.25 16.99 -8.11
CA GLY A 22 -6.23 16.20 -7.44
C GLY A 22 -4.82 16.57 -7.91
N LEU A 23 -4.61 16.66 -9.23
CA LEU A 23 -3.35 17.14 -9.79
C LEU A 23 -3.01 18.55 -9.27
N ALA A 24 -3.95 19.49 -9.34
CA ALA A 24 -3.73 20.87 -8.86
C ALA A 24 -3.33 20.90 -7.38
N GLY A 25 -3.95 20.07 -6.53
CA GLY A 25 -3.56 19.91 -5.14
C GLY A 25 -2.12 19.41 -4.99
N MET A 26 -1.75 18.35 -5.69
CA MET A 26 -0.39 17.78 -5.66
C MET A 26 0.67 18.81 -6.08
N LEU A 27 0.40 19.59 -7.14
CA LEU A 27 1.33 20.62 -7.62
C LEU A 27 1.47 21.79 -6.64
N GLN A 28 0.43 22.11 -5.87
CA GLN A 28 0.43 23.23 -4.93
C GLN A 28 1.06 22.89 -3.58
N THR A 29 0.82 21.68 -3.09
CA THR A 29 1.18 21.29 -1.72
C THR A 29 2.38 20.33 -1.68
N HIS A 30 2.69 19.69 -2.80
CA HIS A 30 3.68 18.60 -2.88
C HIS A 30 3.32 17.41 -1.97
N GLU A 31 2.03 17.09 -1.91
CA GLU A 31 1.49 16.04 -1.03
C GLU A 31 0.67 15.01 -1.80
N LEU A 32 0.84 13.75 -1.45
CA LEU A 32 -0.08 12.65 -1.77
C LEU A 32 -0.91 12.29 -0.54
N TRP A 33 -2.17 11.92 -0.74
CA TRP A 33 -3.03 11.46 0.34
C TRP A 33 -3.12 9.95 0.36
N ALA A 34 -2.39 9.31 1.26
CA ALA A 34 -2.55 7.88 1.54
C ALA A 34 -3.81 7.69 2.39
N SER A 35 -4.76 6.92 1.89
CA SER A 35 -6.08 6.73 2.49
C SER A 35 -6.13 5.45 3.31
N HIS A 36 -6.95 5.43 4.35
CA HIS A 36 -7.16 4.22 5.14
C HIS A 36 -7.89 3.15 4.30
N PRO A 37 -7.35 1.91 4.20
CA PRO A 37 -7.77 0.91 3.21
C PRO A 37 -9.20 0.41 3.39
N MET A 38 -9.69 0.32 4.64
CA MET A 38 -11.07 -0.10 4.95
C MET A 38 -12.19 0.79 4.37
N PHE A 39 -11.83 2.00 3.92
CA PHE A 39 -12.80 2.99 3.44
C PHE A 39 -12.67 3.28 1.94
N LEU A 40 -11.78 2.55 1.24
CA LEU A 40 -11.62 2.61 -0.21
C LEU A 40 -12.90 2.16 -0.95
N ASN A 41 -12.89 2.34 -2.27
CA ASN A 41 -14.07 2.21 -3.13
C ASN A 41 -14.71 0.82 -3.07
N ASP A 42 -13.91 -0.24 -2.98
CA ASP A 42 -14.39 -1.62 -2.91
C ASP A 42 -14.18 -2.24 -1.53
N ARG A 43 -15.28 -2.66 -0.88
CA ARG A 43 -15.24 -3.31 0.44
C ARG A 43 -14.97 -4.81 0.35
N THR A 44 -15.22 -5.42 -0.81
CA THR A 44 -14.97 -6.84 -1.06
C THR A 44 -13.49 -7.14 -1.10
N GLU A 45 -12.68 -6.18 -1.56
CA GLU A 45 -11.24 -6.30 -1.60
C GLU A 45 -10.63 -6.67 -0.24
N MET A 46 -10.97 -5.90 0.80
CA MET A 46 -10.47 -6.16 2.16
C MET A 46 -11.05 -7.45 2.75
N THR A 47 -12.22 -7.91 2.29
CA THR A 47 -12.75 -9.23 2.70
C THR A 47 -11.87 -10.33 2.13
N TYR A 48 -11.63 -10.32 0.82
CA TYR A 48 -10.81 -11.31 0.12
C TYR A 48 -9.40 -11.41 0.73
N ALA A 49 -8.73 -10.27 0.88
CA ALA A 49 -7.37 -10.23 1.43
C ALA A 49 -7.32 -10.74 2.87
N SER A 50 -8.31 -10.39 3.70
CA SER A 50 -8.35 -10.83 5.09
C SER A 50 -8.53 -12.35 5.19
N GLU A 51 -9.48 -12.92 4.45
CA GLU A 51 -9.74 -14.37 4.46
C GLU A 51 -8.49 -15.17 4.09
N LEU A 52 -7.82 -14.79 2.99
CA LEU A 52 -6.60 -15.46 2.54
C LEU A 52 -5.46 -15.37 3.56
N VAL A 53 -5.22 -14.18 4.14
CA VAL A 53 -4.15 -13.98 5.13
C VAL A 53 -4.43 -14.76 6.42
N ILE A 54 -5.67 -14.75 6.91
CA ILE A 54 -6.08 -15.49 8.11
C ILE A 54 -5.86 -16.99 7.91
N ASP A 55 -6.27 -17.52 6.75
CA ASP A 55 -6.12 -18.94 6.44
C ASP A 55 -4.64 -19.36 6.41
N LYS A 56 -3.75 -18.54 5.82
CA LYS A 56 -2.30 -18.83 5.83
C LYS A 56 -1.67 -18.74 7.21
N LEU A 57 -2.03 -17.75 8.01
CA LEU A 57 -1.52 -17.62 9.37
C LEU A 57 -1.96 -18.82 10.23
N ARG A 58 -3.23 -19.23 10.14
CA ARG A 58 -3.74 -20.41 10.86
C ARG A 58 -3.03 -21.69 10.45
N ALA A 59 -2.92 -21.94 9.14
CA ALA A 59 -2.20 -23.09 8.62
C ALA A 59 -0.76 -23.13 9.15
N ARG A 60 -0.08 -21.98 9.17
CA ARG A 60 1.28 -21.88 9.71
C ARG A 60 1.36 -22.15 11.20
N ALA A 61 0.43 -21.63 12.00
CA ALA A 61 0.38 -21.91 13.44
C ALA A 61 0.26 -23.42 13.70
N GLU A 62 -0.58 -24.13 12.93
CA GLU A 62 -0.69 -25.58 13.05
C GLU A 62 0.56 -26.33 12.59
N GLU A 63 1.21 -25.91 11.51
CA GLU A 63 2.48 -26.49 11.05
C GLU A 63 3.56 -26.40 12.13
N ILE A 64 3.70 -25.22 12.76
CA ILE A 64 4.67 -24.98 13.83
C ILE A 64 4.46 -25.97 14.98
N LEU A 65 3.21 -26.22 15.39
CA LEU A 65 2.86 -27.15 16.46
C LEU A 65 3.11 -28.63 16.10
N ARG A 66 3.22 -28.96 14.81
CA ARG A 66 3.48 -30.33 14.31
C ARG A 66 4.97 -30.64 14.16
N LEU A 67 5.85 -29.64 14.25
CA LEU A 67 7.30 -29.84 14.11
C LEU A 67 7.83 -30.72 15.26
N PRO A 68 8.62 -31.78 14.98
CA PRO A 68 9.21 -32.60 16.03
C PRO A 68 10.26 -31.81 16.79
N ALA A 69 10.27 -31.92 18.12
CA ALA A 69 11.14 -31.21 19.07
C ALA A 69 12.68 -31.46 18.95
N ASN A 70 13.13 -32.05 17.83
CA ASN A 70 14.50 -32.53 17.64
C ASN A 70 15.20 -31.90 16.41
N SER A 71 14.83 -30.70 15.96
CA SER A 71 15.73 -29.92 15.09
C SER A 71 16.91 -29.44 15.94
N SER A 72 18.13 -29.67 15.47
CA SER A 72 19.38 -29.46 16.21
C SER A 72 19.74 -27.99 16.47
N ASP A 73 18.81 -27.05 16.28
CA ASP A 73 19.01 -25.63 16.55
C ASP A 73 18.49 -25.28 17.95
N VAL A 74 19.43 -25.00 18.86
CA VAL A 74 19.20 -24.67 20.27
C VAL A 74 18.43 -23.35 20.46
N HIS A 75 18.17 -22.62 19.37
CA HIS A 75 17.38 -21.39 19.32
C HIS A 75 15.92 -21.61 18.84
N GLU A 76 15.53 -22.85 18.52
CA GLU A 76 14.24 -23.19 17.87
C GLU A 76 13.14 -23.75 18.82
N ASP A 77 13.43 -23.84 20.12
CA ASP A 77 12.75 -24.70 21.10
C ASP A 77 11.51 -24.08 21.81
N ARG A 78 10.67 -23.32 21.10
CA ARG A 78 9.41 -22.74 21.67
C ARG A 78 8.24 -22.74 20.66
N PRO A 79 7.83 -23.91 20.12
CA PRO A 79 6.80 -23.99 19.08
C PRO A 79 5.45 -23.44 19.53
N GLU A 80 5.04 -23.64 20.79
CA GLU A 80 3.78 -23.12 21.30
C GLU A 80 3.73 -21.59 21.29
N GLU A 81 4.84 -20.94 21.64
CA GLU A 81 4.90 -19.48 21.66
C GLU A 81 4.92 -18.88 20.27
N ARG A 82 5.63 -19.51 19.32
CA ARG A 82 5.60 -19.10 17.91
C ARG A 82 4.20 -19.24 17.34
N ALA A 83 3.56 -20.38 17.59
CA ALA A 83 2.19 -20.62 17.16
C ALA A 83 1.22 -19.61 17.79
N ALA A 84 1.41 -19.26 19.07
CA ALA A 84 0.62 -18.22 19.73
C ALA A 84 0.80 -16.82 19.10
N VAL A 85 2.03 -16.43 18.74
CA VAL A 85 2.29 -15.16 18.02
C VAL A 85 1.60 -15.14 16.66
N VAL A 86 1.72 -16.21 15.88
CA VAL A 86 1.09 -16.32 14.55
C VAL A 86 -0.44 -16.33 14.67
N THR A 87 -0.98 -17.01 15.69
CA THR A 87 -2.43 -17.03 15.98
C THR A 87 -2.93 -15.64 16.32
N ALA A 88 -2.23 -14.90 17.18
CA ALA A 88 -2.58 -13.52 17.53
C ALA A 88 -2.50 -12.56 16.32
N ALA A 89 -1.60 -12.81 15.36
CA ALA A 89 -1.57 -12.08 14.10
C ALA A 89 -2.86 -12.30 13.29
N ALA A 90 -3.33 -13.55 13.20
CA ALA A 90 -4.59 -13.88 12.53
C ALA A 90 -5.79 -13.21 13.23
N GLU A 91 -5.85 -13.26 14.56
CA GLU A 91 -6.88 -12.58 15.36
C GLU A 91 -6.87 -11.06 15.14
N SER A 92 -5.67 -10.45 15.00
CA SER A 92 -5.53 -9.02 14.69
C SER A 92 -6.15 -8.65 13.34
N VAL A 93 -6.00 -9.52 12.33
CA VAL A 93 -6.65 -9.36 11.02
C VAL A 93 -8.16 -9.56 11.13
N GLU A 94 -8.64 -10.55 11.88
CA GLU A 94 -10.08 -10.78 12.10
C GLU A 94 -10.79 -9.61 12.79
N ASN A 95 -10.08 -8.93 13.69
CA ASN A 95 -10.63 -7.84 14.48
C ASN A 95 -10.57 -6.48 13.78
N LEU A 96 -9.99 -6.40 12.57
CA LEU A 96 -9.94 -5.19 11.72
C LEU A 96 -11.28 -4.46 11.56
N ARG A 97 -12.37 -5.22 11.57
CA ARG A 97 -13.74 -4.71 11.36
C ARG A 97 -14.52 -4.52 12.66
N LYS A 98 -14.02 -4.99 13.80
CA LYS A 98 -14.74 -5.04 15.07
C LYS A 98 -14.28 -3.96 16.05
N ASP A 99 -13.00 -3.59 16.01
CA ASP A 99 -12.38 -2.64 16.93
C ASP A 99 -12.09 -1.27 16.28
N VAL A 100 -11.36 -0.41 16.99
CA VAL A 100 -10.78 0.82 16.45
C VAL A 100 -9.89 0.46 15.25
N PRO A 101 -10.16 1.00 14.05
CA PRO A 101 -9.36 0.66 12.87
C PRO A 101 -7.88 1.01 13.09
N PRO A 102 -6.95 0.10 12.74
CA PRO A 102 -5.53 0.38 12.90
C PRO A 102 -5.10 1.54 11.99
N ARG A 103 -4.12 2.32 12.43
CA ARG A 103 -3.62 3.48 11.68
C ARG A 103 -2.66 3.05 10.56
N ILE A 104 -3.19 2.38 9.55
CA ILE A 104 -2.46 2.00 8.33
C ILE A 104 -3.11 2.66 7.12
N TYR A 105 -2.29 3.17 6.21
CA TYR A 105 -2.75 3.94 5.06
C TYR A 105 -2.05 3.47 3.79
N VAL A 106 -2.70 3.71 2.66
CA VAL A 106 -2.19 3.32 1.35
C VAL A 106 -2.45 4.42 0.32
N ALA A 107 -1.44 4.70 -0.49
CA ALA A 107 -1.62 5.37 -1.77
C ALA A 107 -1.48 4.33 -2.89
N SER A 108 -2.51 4.25 -3.74
CA SER A 108 -2.57 3.30 -4.85
C SER A 108 -2.03 3.92 -6.13
N PHE A 109 -1.25 3.14 -6.86
CA PHE A 109 -0.68 3.46 -8.16
C PHE A 109 -0.90 2.28 -9.12
N SER A 110 -0.73 2.50 -10.41
CA SER A 110 -0.66 1.47 -11.44
C SER A 110 0.74 1.45 -12.04
N THR A 111 1.17 0.31 -12.58
CA THR A 111 2.38 0.28 -13.41
C THR A 111 2.18 0.95 -14.77
N GLU A 112 0.94 1.20 -15.18
CA GLU A 112 0.60 1.73 -16.50
C GLU A 112 -0.18 3.05 -16.41
N GLY A 113 0.31 4.07 -17.12
CA GLY A 113 -0.27 5.42 -17.11
C GLY A 113 -1.43 5.65 -18.07
N ASP A 114 -1.68 4.72 -18.98
CA ASP A 114 -2.72 4.84 -19.99
C ASP A 114 -3.50 3.52 -20.17
N VAL A 115 -4.47 3.30 -19.27
CA VAL A 115 -5.31 2.10 -19.26
C VAL A 115 -6.79 2.49 -19.33
N GLY A 116 -7.48 2.03 -20.39
CA GLY A 116 -8.91 2.28 -20.61
C GLY A 116 -9.81 1.99 -19.41
N ALA A 117 -9.66 0.84 -18.76
CA ALA A 117 -10.43 0.46 -17.57
C ALA A 117 -10.19 1.39 -16.36
N MET A 118 -8.95 1.88 -16.21
CA MET A 118 -8.58 2.83 -15.15
C MET A 118 -9.20 4.20 -15.38
N TRP A 119 -9.27 4.66 -16.64
CA TRP A 119 -9.94 5.92 -16.98
C TRP A 119 -11.42 5.92 -16.57
N GLN A 120 -12.13 4.82 -16.83
CA GLN A 120 -13.56 4.67 -16.51
C GLN A 120 -13.86 4.73 -15.01
N THR A 121 -12.95 4.24 -14.18
CA THR A 121 -13.20 4.05 -12.74
C THR A 121 -12.53 5.13 -11.88
N TYR A 122 -11.28 5.47 -12.20
CA TYR A 122 -10.41 6.31 -11.36
C TYR A 122 -9.98 7.62 -12.04
N GLY A 123 -9.97 7.65 -13.38
CA GLY A 123 -9.56 8.82 -14.16
C GLY A 123 -10.38 10.08 -13.89
N ALA A 124 -11.70 9.94 -13.65
CA ALA A 124 -12.61 11.02 -13.28
C ALA A 124 -12.50 12.28 -14.18
N ALA A 125 -12.48 12.09 -15.51
CA ALA A 125 -12.22 13.15 -16.49
C ALA A 125 -10.92 13.95 -16.24
N GLY A 126 -9.92 13.29 -15.66
CA GLY A 126 -8.65 13.87 -15.23
C GLY A 126 -7.46 13.26 -15.96
N CYS A 127 -6.44 12.89 -15.19
CA CYS A 127 -5.14 12.50 -15.70
C CYS A 127 -4.56 11.35 -14.87
N SER A 128 -3.46 10.78 -15.34
CA SER A 128 -2.59 9.94 -14.53
C SER A 128 -1.26 10.66 -14.33
N VAL A 129 -0.74 10.63 -13.11
CA VAL A 129 0.51 11.29 -12.73
C VAL A 129 1.56 10.21 -12.50
N GLY A 130 2.59 10.18 -13.35
CA GLY A 130 3.74 9.29 -13.25
C GLY A 130 4.76 9.83 -12.25
N PHE A 131 5.02 9.04 -11.22
CA PHE A 131 5.99 9.32 -10.16
C PHE A 131 7.19 8.41 -10.27
N ARG A 132 8.40 8.97 -10.11
CA ARG A 132 9.61 8.19 -9.87
C ARG A 132 9.50 7.44 -8.55
N THR A 133 9.47 6.11 -8.63
CA THR A 133 9.31 5.23 -7.48
C THR A 133 10.35 5.51 -6.40
N GLU A 134 11.63 5.60 -6.77
CA GLU A 134 12.70 5.88 -5.81
C GLU A 134 12.52 7.21 -5.08
N ALA A 135 11.94 8.23 -5.74
CA ALA A 135 11.72 9.55 -5.14
C ALA A 135 10.54 9.54 -4.15
N LEU A 136 9.60 8.60 -4.30
CA LEU A 136 8.53 8.38 -3.32
C LEU A 136 9.01 7.65 -2.07
N GLU A 137 10.17 6.99 -2.11
CA GLU A 137 10.71 6.19 -1.01
C GLU A 137 11.95 6.80 -0.36
N ARG A 138 12.77 7.57 -1.11
CA ARG A 138 13.94 8.28 -0.59
C ARG A 138 13.53 9.53 0.20
N ASP A 139 13.22 9.32 1.47
CA ASP A 139 13.36 10.37 2.48
C ASP A 139 13.98 9.75 3.75
N PRO A 140 15.13 10.23 4.22
CA PRO A 140 15.74 9.80 5.48
C PRO A 140 14.85 9.95 6.72
N ASP A 141 13.80 10.78 6.66
CA ASP A 141 12.92 11.12 7.79
C ASP A 141 11.56 10.39 7.80
N ARG A 142 11.31 9.44 6.88
CA ARG A 142 9.96 8.91 6.61
C ARG A 142 9.48 7.69 7.41
N LEU A 143 8.15 7.60 7.46
CA LEU A 143 7.20 6.73 8.18
C LEU A 143 7.33 5.20 8.00
N GLY A 144 8.49 4.68 7.60
CA GLY A 144 8.64 3.27 7.22
C GLY A 144 7.85 2.92 5.96
N LEU A 145 7.88 3.80 4.96
CA LEU A 145 7.19 3.60 3.68
C LEU A 145 7.72 2.38 2.93
N ALA A 146 6.83 1.66 2.26
CA ALA A 146 7.21 0.58 1.36
C ALA A 146 6.32 0.58 0.11
N MET A 147 6.91 0.74 -1.08
CA MET A 147 6.23 0.46 -2.34
C MET A 147 6.21 -1.05 -2.58
N ARG A 148 5.00 -1.60 -2.76
CA ARG A 148 4.80 -3.04 -2.96
C ARG A 148 3.94 -3.28 -4.18
N ARG A 149 4.28 -4.28 -4.98
CA ARG A 149 3.40 -4.78 -6.04
C ARG A 149 2.29 -5.64 -5.42
N VAL A 150 1.07 -5.42 -5.89
CA VAL A 150 -0.11 -6.21 -5.52
C VAL A 150 -0.08 -7.53 -6.29
N SER A 151 -0.36 -8.62 -5.57
CA SER A 151 -0.51 -9.96 -6.12
C SER A 151 -1.98 -10.27 -6.36
N TYR A 152 -2.30 -10.92 -7.47
CA TYR A 152 -3.67 -11.25 -7.84
C TYR A 152 -3.95 -12.73 -7.58
N GLY A 153 -4.55 -12.99 -6.42
CA GLY A 153 -4.84 -14.32 -5.93
C GLY A 153 -3.68 -15.03 -5.22
N GLU A 154 -4.01 -16.14 -4.57
CA GLU A 154 -3.12 -16.92 -3.71
C GLU A 154 -1.87 -17.45 -4.44
N GLU A 155 -2.03 -17.93 -5.67
CA GLU A 155 -0.92 -18.53 -6.43
C GLU A 155 0.18 -17.50 -6.71
N GLU A 156 -0.20 -16.31 -7.18
CA GLU A 156 0.77 -15.23 -7.42
C GLU A 156 1.37 -14.72 -6.13
N TRP A 157 0.54 -14.54 -5.10
CA TRP A 157 1.00 -14.06 -3.80
C TRP A 157 2.03 -15.00 -3.18
N THR A 158 1.81 -16.31 -3.28
CA THR A 158 2.78 -17.34 -2.85
C THR A 158 4.04 -17.31 -3.72
N ARG A 159 3.90 -17.24 -5.05
CA ARG A 159 5.04 -17.21 -5.98
C ARG A 159 5.98 -16.02 -5.75
N ARG A 160 5.43 -14.88 -5.34
CA ARG A 160 6.19 -13.67 -4.98
C ARG A 160 6.81 -13.74 -3.58
N GLY A 161 6.74 -14.88 -2.89
CA GLY A 161 7.32 -15.08 -1.56
C GLY A 161 6.58 -14.34 -0.45
N ARG A 162 5.37 -13.81 -0.70
CA ARG A 162 4.64 -13.02 0.31
C ARG A 162 4.17 -13.85 1.49
N VAL A 163 3.89 -15.14 1.26
CA VAL A 163 3.61 -16.09 2.33
C VAL A 163 4.86 -16.25 3.20
N ASP A 164 6.03 -16.42 2.62
CA ASP A 164 7.27 -16.55 3.40
C ASP A 164 7.59 -15.24 4.15
N GLU A 165 7.41 -14.08 3.51
CA GLU A 165 7.53 -12.76 4.15
C GLU A 165 6.55 -12.62 5.33
N LEU A 166 5.28 -13.01 5.16
CA LEU A 166 4.25 -12.99 6.22
C LEU A 166 4.69 -13.79 7.44
N LEU A 167 5.45 -14.87 7.21
CA LEU A 167 5.85 -15.84 8.22
C LEU A 167 7.28 -15.62 8.76
N ALA A 168 8.06 -14.72 8.15
CA ALA A 168 9.46 -14.46 8.47
C ALA A 168 9.71 -13.68 9.77
N PRO A 169 9.01 -12.57 10.10
CA PRO A 169 9.46 -11.62 11.11
C PRO A 169 9.01 -11.96 12.54
N PHE A 170 9.01 -13.26 12.89
CA PHE A 170 8.76 -13.69 14.27
C PHE A 170 10.02 -14.24 14.94
N PRO A 171 11.17 -13.52 14.98
CA PRO A 171 12.31 -13.97 15.77
C PRO A 171 11.92 -13.97 17.25
N LEU A 172 11.81 -15.17 17.82
CA LEU A 172 11.52 -15.40 19.24
C LEU A 172 12.55 -14.76 20.18
N ASP A 173 13.76 -14.49 19.69
CA ASP A 173 14.78 -13.81 20.48
C ASP A 173 14.29 -12.42 20.94
N ALA A 174 13.48 -11.74 20.11
CA ALA A 174 12.84 -10.47 20.46
C ALA A 174 11.66 -10.62 21.47
N VAL A 175 11.07 -11.82 21.56
CA VAL A 175 10.02 -12.17 22.54
C VAL A 175 10.61 -12.37 23.94
N SER A 176 11.92 -12.61 24.06
CA SER A 176 12.56 -12.67 25.38
C SER A 176 12.72 -11.29 26.04
N GLU A 177 12.83 -10.22 25.23
CA GLU A 177 12.97 -8.83 25.70
C GLU A 177 11.63 -8.09 25.86
N LEU A 178 10.61 -8.45 25.06
CA LEU A 178 9.26 -7.90 25.10
C LEU A 178 8.29 -8.91 25.70
N SER A 179 7.21 -8.49 26.39
CA SER A 179 6.20 -9.50 26.79
C SER A 179 5.59 -10.13 25.54
N LEU A 180 5.31 -11.45 25.58
CA LEU A 180 4.66 -12.19 24.49
C LEU A 180 3.40 -11.47 23.97
N SER A 181 2.61 -10.91 24.89
CA SER A 181 1.41 -10.12 24.58
C SER A 181 1.70 -8.81 23.83
N MET A 182 2.81 -8.14 24.14
CA MET A 182 3.23 -6.90 23.47
C MET A 182 3.79 -7.20 22.08
N TYR A 183 4.56 -8.28 21.97
CA TYR A 183 5.12 -8.73 20.69
C TYR A 183 4.02 -9.19 19.72
N SER A 184 3.09 -10.02 20.19
CA SER A 184 2.01 -10.58 19.39
C SER A 184 0.99 -9.54 18.92
N GLY A 185 0.55 -8.63 19.81
CA GLY A 185 -0.44 -7.62 19.45
C GLY A 185 0.11 -6.48 18.60
N ILE A 186 1.35 -6.02 18.87
CA ILE A 186 1.91 -4.85 18.17
C ILE A 186 2.63 -5.30 16.91
N TYR A 187 3.66 -6.13 17.01
CA TYR A 187 4.52 -6.40 15.85
C TYR A 187 3.87 -7.36 14.86
N ALA A 188 3.32 -8.47 15.36
CA ALA A 188 2.74 -9.48 14.50
C ALA A 188 1.45 -9.03 13.83
N GLY A 189 0.56 -8.38 14.60
CA GLY A 189 -0.61 -7.71 14.05
C GLY A 189 -0.23 -6.72 12.95
N ARG A 190 0.69 -5.79 13.21
CA ARG A 190 1.11 -4.78 12.22
C ARG A 190 1.71 -5.38 10.94
N TRP A 191 2.48 -6.46 11.06
CA TRP A 191 3.05 -7.13 9.90
C TRP A 191 1.96 -7.79 9.04
N ALA A 192 1.05 -8.52 9.67
CA ALA A 192 -0.11 -9.10 8.99
C ALA A 192 -0.97 -8.01 8.31
N LEU A 193 -1.11 -6.86 8.98
CA LEU A 193 -1.81 -5.68 8.45
C LEU A 193 -1.18 -5.07 7.20
N GLN A 194 0.15 -5.06 7.10
CA GLN A 194 0.81 -4.61 5.87
C GLN A 194 0.65 -5.65 4.75
N THR A 195 0.71 -6.93 5.11
CA THR A 195 0.68 -8.02 4.12
C THR A 195 -0.68 -8.13 3.43
N LEU A 196 -1.79 -7.88 4.13
CA LEU A 196 -3.12 -7.85 3.48
C LEU A 196 -3.23 -6.79 2.38
N LEU A 197 -2.41 -5.74 2.42
CA LEU A 197 -2.40 -4.71 1.39
C LEU A 197 -1.66 -5.16 0.12
N THR A 198 -0.99 -6.31 0.14
CA THR A 198 -0.20 -6.83 -0.98
C THR A 198 -0.93 -7.86 -1.84
N VAL A 199 -2.20 -8.16 -1.55
CA VAL A 199 -3.00 -9.15 -2.28
C VAL A 199 -4.38 -8.62 -2.61
N LYS A 200 -4.89 -9.02 -3.77
CA LYS A 200 -6.19 -8.62 -4.29
C LYS A 200 -6.86 -9.77 -5.03
N ASP A 201 -8.18 -9.70 -5.16
CA ASP A 201 -8.94 -10.66 -5.95
C ASP A 201 -8.49 -10.60 -7.44
N PRO A 202 -8.36 -11.75 -8.14
CA PRO A 202 -7.90 -11.79 -9.53
C PRO A 202 -8.71 -10.93 -10.51
N SER A 203 -9.98 -10.65 -10.25
CA SER A 203 -10.83 -9.81 -11.11
C SER A 203 -10.32 -8.37 -11.25
N PHE A 204 -9.48 -7.90 -10.33
CA PHE A 204 -8.86 -6.58 -10.38
C PHE A 204 -7.49 -6.56 -11.08
N GLY A 205 -7.08 -7.66 -11.74
CA GLY A 205 -5.77 -7.77 -12.41
C GLY A 205 -5.50 -6.69 -13.47
N HIS A 206 -6.55 -6.05 -13.99
CA HIS A 206 -6.43 -4.96 -14.95
C HIS A 206 -5.84 -3.67 -14.35
N GLU A 207 -5.85 -3.52 -13.01
CA GLU A 207 -5.34 -2.31 -12.36
C GLU A 207 -3.80 -2.27 -12.30
N GLN A 208 -3.13 -3.44 -12.37
CA GLN A 208 -1.67 -3.58 -12.25
C GLN A 208 -1.13 -2.77 -11.06
N GLU A 209 -1.71 -2.98 -9.89
CA GLU A 209 -1.62 -2.07 -8.76
C GLU A 209 -0.27 -2.17 -8.03
N CYS A 210 0.32 -1.01 -7.74
CA CYS A 210 1.40 -0.84 -6.78
C CYS A 210 0.90 0.02 -5.62
N ARG A 211 1.32 -0.30 -4.39
CA ARG A 211 0.86 0.35 -3.17
C ARG A 211 2.01 0.90 -2.39
N LEU A 212 1.98 2.21 -2.15
CA LEU A 212 2.80 2.84 -1.12
C LEU A 212 2.10 2.65 0.21
N ILE A 213 2.59 1.70 1.00
CA ILE A 213 2.05 1.38 2.33
C ILE A 213 2.69 2.33 3.34
N VAL A 214 1.84 3.00 4.12
CA VAL A 214 2.21 3.92 5.19
C VAL A 214 1.76 3.31 6.53
N PRO A 215 2.64 2.58 7.23
CA PRO A 215 2.32 2.03 8.54
C PRO A 215 2.31 3.14 9.59
N GLU A 216 1.51 2.99 10.65
CA GLU A 216 1.48 3.93 11.78
C GLU A 216 2.91 4.24 12.27
N PRO A 217 3.25 5.50 12.61
CA PRO A 217 4.59 5.79 13.07
C PRO A 217 4.79 5.21 14.47
N GLN A 218 6.02 4.87 14.84
CA GLN A 218 6.30 4.61 16.26
C GLN A 218 6.02 5.88 17.09
N MET A 219 5.74 5.74 18.39
CA MET A 219 5.42 6.89 19.26
C MET A 219 6.41 8.06 19.15
N ARG A 220 7.69 7.80 18.85
CA ARG A 220 8.74 8.83 18.67
C ARG A 220 8.57 9.67 17.39
N GLU A 221 7.81 9.20 16.43
CA GLU A 221 7.60 9.81 15.11
C GLU A 221 6.14 10.25 14.90
N ALA A 222 5.30 10.21 15.95
CA ALA A 222 3.88 10.52 15.87
C ALA A 222 3.59 11.94 15.34
N SER A 223 4.49 12.90 15.58
CA SER A 223 4.38 14.27 15.03
C SER A 223 4.57 14.36 13.52
N ARG A 224 5.02 13.27 12.87
CA ARG A 224 5.25 13.18 11.42
C ARG A 224 4.03 12.68 10.65
N PHE A 225 3.00 12.18 11.34
CA PHE A 225 1.72 11.81 10.74
C PHE A 225 0.80 13.02 10.71
N GLU A 226 0.78 13.75 9.59
CA GLU A 226 -0.25 14.75 9.34
C GLU A 226 -1.53 14.06 8.86
N GLU A 227 -2.37 13.71 9.83
CA GLU A 227 -3.67 13.09 9.59
C GLU A 227 -4.73 14.11 9.20
N GLY A 228 -5.60 13.69 8.30
CA GLY A 228 -6.77 14.45 7.90
C GLY A 228 -7.96 13.54 7.65
N VAL A 229 -9.11 14.17 7.45
CA VAL A 229 -10.35 13.50 7.06
C VAL A 229 -10.95 14.24 5.88
N ARG A 230 -11.37 13.50 4.86
CA ARG A 230 -12.12 14.04 3.72
C ARG A 230 -13.49 13.38 3.60
N ALA A 231 -14.46 14.09 3.04
CA ALA A 231 -15.73 13.48 2.66
C ALA A 231 -15.52 12.61 1.41
N GLY A 232 -15.92 11.34 1.48
CA GLY A 232 -15.99 10.41 0.36
C GLY A 232 -17.43 10.06 0.01
N ARG A 233 -17.64 9.08 -0.87
CA ARG A 233 -18.97 8.58 -1.27
C ARG A 233 -19.71 7.99 -0.07
N GLY A 234 -20.50 8.82 0.63
CA GLY A 234 -21.35 8.45 1.76
C GLY A 234 -20.63 8.18 3.08
N ARG A 235 -19.36 8.57 3.23
CA ARG A 235 -18.56 8.31 4.44
C ARG A 235 -17.44 9.32 4.64
N LEU A 236 -16.92 9.40 5.87
CA LEU A 236 -15.66 10.08 6.15
C LEU A 236 -14.49 9.14 5.81
N GLN A 237 -13.49 9.68 5.13
CA GLN A 237 -12.29 8.96 4.71
C GLN A 237 -11.07 9.56 5.42
N PRO A 238 -10.49 8.85 6.40
CA PRO A 238 -9.20 9.21 6.97
C PRO A 238 -8.09 9.09 5.94
N TYR A 239 -7.13 10.01 5.99
CA TYR A 239 -5.92 9.98 5.19
C TYR A 239 -4.72 10.54 5.95
N VAL A 240 -3.53 10.24 5.46
CA VAL A 240 -2.28 10.88 5.89
C VAL A 240 -1.62 11.56 4.70
N ARG A 241 -0.96 12.69 4.97
CA ARG A 241 -0.19 13.41 3.97
C ARG A 241 1.19 12.78 3.82
N VAL A 242 1.52 12.45 2.59
CA VAL A 242 2.81 11.91 2.17
C VAL A 242 3.48 12.97 1.31
N LEU A 243 4.38 13.74 1.93
CA LEU A 243 5.12 14.82 1.25
C LEU A 243 6.07 14.24 0.22
N PHE A 244 6.21 14.81 -0.96
CA PHE A 244 7.19 14.39 -1.96
C PHE A 244 8.00 15.57 -2.48
N ASP A 245 9.24 15.33 -2.91
CA ASP A 245 10.01 16.35 -3.63
C ASP A 245 9.37 16.59 -5.00
N PRO A 246 9.23 17.84 -5.50
CA PRO A 246 8.62 18.11 -6.81
C PRO A 246 9.23 17.32 -7.97
N SER A 247 10.51 16.98 -7.89
CA SER A 247 11.17 16.12 -8.88
C SER A 247 10.62 14.69 -8.88
N ALA A 248 9.82 14.26 -7.90
CA ALA A 248 9.18 12.96 -7.93
C ALA A 248 8.18 12.83 -9.08
N ILE A 249 7.55 13.92 -9.54
CA ILE A 249 6.66 13.88 -10.70
C ILE A 249 7.50 13.92 -11.97
N GLU A 250 7.37 12.89 -12.80
CA GLU A 250 8.06 12.77 -14.08
C GLU A 250 7.14 13.05 -15.26
N LYS A 251 5.88 12.64 -15.15
CA LYS A 251 4.98 12.57 -16.30
C LYS A 251 3.52 12.84 -15.91
N VAL A 252 2.76 13.44 -16.81
CA VAL A 252 1.30 13.54 -16.73
C VAL A 252 0.69 13.02 -18.04
N VAL A 253 -0.12 11.97 -17.95
CA VAL A 253 -0.93 11.48 -19.08
C VAL A 253 -2.32 12.07 -18.98
N ILE A 254 -2.74 12.79 -20.00
CA ILE A 254 -4.05 13.44 -20.08
C ILE A 254 -5.10 12.40 -20.41
N GLY A 255 -6.13 12.28 -19.59
CA GLY A 255 -7.22 11.33 -19.81
C GLY A 255 -8.06 11.68 -21.06
N PRO A 256 -8.75 10.70 -21.65
CA PRO A 256 -9.42 10.83 -22.94
C PRO A 256 -10.64 11.79 -22.96
N GLU A 257 -11.16 12.17 -21.79
CA GLU A 257 -12.32 13.06 -21.66
C GLU A 257 -11.94 14.54 -21.50
N ILE A 258 -10.65 14.86 -21.41
CA ILE A 258 -10.21 16.24 -21.33
C ILE A 258 -10.30 16.87 -22.72
N GLY A 259 -10.91 18.06 -22.79
CA GLY A 259 -11.14 18.79 -24.04
C GLY A 259 -9.86 19.32 -24.71
N GLU A 260 -10.04 19.99 -25.86
CA GLU A 260 -8.96 20.44 -26.76
C GLU A 260 -7.86 21.27 -26.08
N ASP A 261 -8.20 22.07 -25.06
CA ASP A 261 -7.26 22.91 -24.30
C ASP A 261 -6.59 22.18 -23.12
N GLY A 262 -6.85 20.88 -22.95
CA GLY A 262 -6.36 20.06 -21.84
C GLY A 262 -4.87 20.12 -21.63
N GLU A 263 -4.12 19.88 -22.70
CA GLU A 263 -2.66 19.87 -22.69
C GLU A 263 -2.10 21.24 -22.32
N LEU A 264 -2.61 22.29 -22.97
CA LEU A 264 -2.18 23.66 -22.69
C LEU A 264 -2.47 24.06 -21.24
N SER A 265 -3.62 23.67 -20.70
CA SER A 265 -4.00 23.96 -19.31
C SER A 265 -3.08 23.30 -18.29
N ILE A 266 -2.72 22.03 -18.50
CA ILE A 266 -1.82 21.27 -17.64
C ILE A 266 -0.40 21.84 -17.74
N GLN A 267 0.09 22.12 -18.95
CA GLN A 267 1.40 22.74 -19.15
C GLN A 267 1.50 24.11 -18.48
N ALA A 268 0.45 24.93 -18.54
CA ALA A 268 0.41 26.22 -17.86
C ALA A 268 0.46 26.05 -16.33
N ALA A 269 -0.28 25.09 -15.78
CA ALA A 269 -0.26 24.77 -14.35
C ALA A 269 1.12 24.28 -13.88
N LEU A 270 1.74 23.34 -14.62
CA LEU A 270 3.08 22.84 -14.32
C LEU A 270 4.11 23.98 -14.28
N ARG A 271 4.09 24.89 -15.27
CA ARG A 271 4.97 26.06 -15.28
C ARG A 271 4.72 27.00 -14.10
N LEU A 272 3.47 27.24 -13.74
CA LEU A 272 3.12 28.10 -12.61
C LEU A 272 3.70 27.60 -11.28
N PHE A 273 3.75 26.27 -11.10
CA PHE A 273 4.29 25.61 -9.91
C PHE A 273 5.74 25.12 -10.07
N ASN A 274 6.46 25.56 -11.12
CA ASN A 274 7.87 25.25 -11.37
C ASN A 274 8.22 23.79 -11.71
N TYR A 275 7.27 23.04 -12.29
CA TYR A 275 7.48 21.67 -12.79
C TYR A 275 7.91 21.68 -14.27
N PHE A 276 9.09 22.24 -14.55
CA PHE A 276 9.53 22.49 -15.94
C PHE A 276 9.92 21.25 -16.73
N ASP A 277 10.36 20.18 -16.05
CA ASP A 277 10.88 18.96 -16.68
C ASP A 277 9.83 17.83 -16.79
N VAL A 278 8.58 18.11 -16.41
CA VAL A 278 7.50 17.11 -16.47
C VAL A 278 6.99 16.95 -17.90
N THR A 279 7.00 15.71 -18.39
CA THR A 279 6.45 15.38 -19.71
C THR A 279 4.93 15.32 -19.66
N VAL A 280 4.25 15.90 -20.65
CA VAL A 280 2.79 15.85 -20.78
C VAL A 280 2.43 15.18 -22.11
N GLU A 281 1.54 14.19 -22.07
CA GLU A 281 1.09 13.51 -23.29
C GLU A 281 -0.40 13.13 -23.22
N PRO A 282 -1.12 13.09 -24.35
CA PRO A 282 -2.49 12.62 -24.39
C PRO A 282 -2.58 11.08 -24.37
N SER A 283 -3.58 10.56 -23.66
CA SER A 283 -4.00 9.16 -23.70
C SER A 283 -4.21 8.69 -25.14
N GLN A 284 -3.63 7.54 -25.48
CA GLN A 284 -3.84 6.79 -26.72
C GLN A 284 -4.92 5.71 -26.57
N SER A 285 -5.34 5.38 -25.35
CA SER A 285 -6.44 4.45 -25.11
C SER A 285 -7.72 4.93 -25.79
N SER A 286 -8.25 4.13 -26.72
CA SER A 286 -9.51 4.44 -27.39
C SER A 286 -10.69 4.18 -26.46
N TYR A 287 -11.51 5.20 -26.22
CA TYR A 287 -12.82 5.02 -25.63
C TYR A 287 -13.73 4.29 -26.65
N ARG A 288 -14.09 3.03 -26.38
CA ARG A 288 -15.31 2.46 -26.96
C ARG A 288 -16.31 2.35 -25.82
N PRO A 289 -17.36 3.20 -25.80
CA PRO A 289 -18.47 3.02 -24.87
C PRO A 289 -19.19 1.68 -25.13
#